data_AF-A0A3B8L976-F1
#
_entry.id   AF-A0A3B8L976-F1
#
_cell.length_a   1.000
_cell.length_b   1.000
_cell.length_c   1.000
_cell.angle_alpha   90.00
_cell.angle_beta   90.00
_cell.angle_gamma   90.00
#
_symmetry.space_group_name_H-M   'P 1'
#
loop_
_entity.id
_entity.type
_entity.pdbx_description
1 polymer ?
#
loop_
_entity_poly.entity_id
_entity_poly.type
_entity_poly.pdbx_seq_one_letter_code
_entity_poly.pdbx_strand_id
1 'polypeptide(L)'
;MNEYHESWVQRCWSWSRSMWKPVPFVAMVLVAAVMPAIGSEPLHTTVDRLIDAKIGEAQVAPAADDAEFLRRVMLDLAGRIPTSREARRFFDDKTAGKRQVLIDSLLAGDDYPRRMQELFHVMLMERRGEHPEWTKFLRYAFRENLPWDRMARALLSPQAGDENLRGSAYFLTARLTKEGAMAAVDVPGLTRDVGRLIAGVDLGCAQCHDHVSIEDYKQ
;
A
#
# COMPACT_ATOMS: atom_id res chain seq x y z
N MET A 1 59.44 -44.99 12.05
CA MET A 1 57.97 -45.07 12.20
C MET A 1 57.41 -43.84 11.52
N ASN A 2 57.47 -43.69 10.20
CA ASN A 2 57.00 -44.56 9.11
C ASN A 2 55.50 -44.88 9.17
N GLU A 3 54.83 -44.38 8.13
CA GLU A 3 53.64 -44.90 7.47
C GLU A 3 52.30 -44.59 8.14
N TYR A 4 51.24 -44.51 7.31
CA TYR A 4 49.81 -44.36 7.64
C TYR A 4 49.10 -43.01 7.45
N HIS A 5 49.53 -42.12 6.55
CA HIS A 5 48.67 -40.99 6.14
C HIS A 5 48.61 -40.65 4.64
N GLU A 6 49.00 -41.55 3.73
CA GLU A 6 48.97 -41.28 2.27
C GLU A 6 48.08 -42.22 1.42
N SER A 7 47.06 -42.87 1.99
CA SER A 7 46.26 -43.85 1.23
C SER A 7 44.83 -43.44 0.84
N TRP A 8 44.40 -42.20 1.07
CA TRP A 8 43.00 -41.79 0.83
C TRP A 8 42.75 -40.96 -0.44
N VAL A 9 43.78 -40.42 -1.09
CA VAL A 9 43.61 -39.52 -2.26
C VAL A 9 43.73 -40.25 -3.61
N GLN A 10 44.20 -41.50 -3.67
CA GLN A 10 44.49 -42.20 -4.93
C GLN A 10 43.51 -43.32 -5.35
N ARG A 11 42.39 -43.53 -4.65
CA ARG A 11 41.46 -44.66 -4.94
C ARG A 11 40.11 -44.32 -5.59
N CYS A 12 39.88 -43.07 -6.01
CA CYS A 12 38.62 -42.68 -6.67
C CYS A 12 38.72 -42.48 -8.19
N TRP A 13 39.87 -42.75 -8.82
CA TRP A 13 40.14 -42.39 -10.23
C TRP A 13 40.33 -43.54 -11.21
N SER A 14 39.74 -44.71 -10.94
CA SER A 14 39.74 -45.79 -11.93
C SER A 14 38.50 -46.67 -11.80
N TRP A 15 37.33 -46.18 -12.23
CA TRP A 15 36.19 -46.99 -12.70
C TRP A 15 35.13 -46.06 -13.30
N SER A 16 35.16 -45.89 -14.63
CA SER A 16 34.01 -45.62 -15.53
C SER A 16 34.42 -45.00 -16.88
N ARG A 17 35.59 -45.37 -17.44
CA ARG A 17 35.82 -45.22 -18.89
C ARG A 17 35.20 -46.41 -19.61
N SER A 18 33.92 -46.34 -19.96
CA SER A 18 33.34 -47.04 -21.12
C SER A 18 31.81 -46.94 -21.10
N MET A 19 31.27 -45.88 -21.67
CA MET A 19 30.05 -45.91 -22.50
C MET A 19 29.63 -44.48 -22.83
N TRP A 20 30.25 -43.88 -23.83
CA TRP A 20 29.64 -42.77 -24.58
C TRP A 20 29.78 -43.09 -26.06
N LYS A 21 28.67 -43.51 -26.68
CA LYS A 21 28.51 -43.45 -28.14
C LYS A 21 27.87 -42.10 -28.46
N PRO A 22 28.40 -41.31 -29.41
CA PRO A 22 27.74 -40.10 -29.86
C PRO A 22 26.54 -40.47 -30.74
N VAL A 23 25.34 -40.06 -30.32
CA VAL A 23 24.16 -40.04 -31.21
C VAL A 23 24.12 -38.65 -31.88
N PRO A 24 24.06 -38.54 -33.21
CA PRO A 24 23.91 -37.26 -33.87
C PRO A 24 22.44 -36.82 -33.74
N PHE A 25 22.15 -35.93 -32.79
CA PHE A 25 20.83 -35.31 -32.69
C PHE A 25 20.74 -34.17 -33.72
N VAL A 26 20.21 -34.54 -34.88
CA VAL A 26 19.78 -33.63 -35.94
C VAL A 26 18.64 -32.75 -35.43
N ALA A 27 18.79 -31.45 -35.65
CA ALA A 27 17.77 -30.41 -35.78
C ALA A 27 16.61 -30.38 -34.76
N MET A 28 16.72 -29.49 -33.76
CA MET A 28 15.56 -28.90 -33.11
C MET A 28 15.38 -27.47 -33.64
N VAL A 29 14.49 -27.34 -34.63
CA VAL A 29 14.04 -26.06 -35.19
C VAL A 29 13.01 -25.42 -34.26
N LEU A 30 13.25 -24.14 -33.94
CA LEU A 30 12.31 -23.05 -33.63
C LEU A 30 10.93 -23.42 -33.07
N VAL A 31 10.72 -23.11 -31.78
CA VAL A 31 9.65 -22.19 -31.35
C VAL A 31 10.20 -21.36 -30.20
N ALA A 32 10.83 -20.22 -30.52
CA ALA A 32 10.90 -19.14 -29.54
C ALA A 32 9.46 -18.69 -29.34
N ALA A 33 8.83 -19.17 -28.27
CA ALA A 33 7.53 -18.72 -27.86
C ALA A 33 7.63 -17.21 -27.65
N VAL A 34 7.03 -16.45 -28.57
CA VAL A 34 6.54 -15.10 -28.27
C VAL A 34 5.43 -15.33 -27.24
N MET A 35 5.81 -15.51 -25.99
CA MET A 35 4.88 -15.27 -24.91
C MET A 35 4.65 -13.77 -24.92
N PRO A 36 3.43 -13.28 -25.20
CA PRO A 36 3.14 -11.92 -24.79
C PRO A 36 3.43 -11.88 -23.28
N ALA A 37 4.17 -10.88 -22.83
CA ALA A 37 4.19 -10.55 -21.43
C ALA A 37 2.72 -10.27 -21.08
N ILE A 38 2.03 -11.26 -20.49
CA ILE A 38 0.67 -11.11 -20.01
C ILE A 38 0.81 -10.11 -18.87
N GLY A 39 0.59 -8.82 -19.18
CA GLY A 39 0.46 -7.81 -18.15
C GLY A 39 -0.62 -8.28 -17.19
N SER A 40 -0.33 -8.22 -15.89
CA SER A 40 -1.34 -8.50 -14.87
C SER A 40 -2.59 -7.68 -15.16
N GLU A 41 -3.76 -8.27 -14.92
CA GLU A 41 -5.03 -7.57 -15.00
C GLU A 41 -4.94 -6.22 -14.24
N PRO A 42 -5.48 -5.11 -14.80
CA PRO A 42 -5.54 -3.84 -14.09
C PRO A 42 -6.24 -4.00 -12.74
N LEU A 43 -5.63 -3.46 -11.67
CA LEU A 43 -6.11 -3.65 -10.30
C LEU A 43 -7.59 -3.26 -10.11
N HIS A 44 -8.05 -2.19 -10.78
CA HIS A 44 -9.44 -1.75 -10.68
C HIS A 44 -10.42 -2.84 -11.15
N THR A 45 -10.09 -3.61 -12.20
CA THR A 45 -10.95 -4.70 -12.69
C THR A 45 -11.05 -5.83 -11.67
N THR A 46 -9.97 -6.12 -10.96
CA THR A 46 -10.00 -7.08 -9.84
C THR A 46 -10.85 -6.55 -8.69
N VAL A 47 -10.74 -5.27 -8.35
CA VAL A 47 -11.55 -4.64 -7.29
C VAL A 47 -13.02 -4.64 -7.65
N ASP A 48 -13.38 -4.23 -8.86
CA ASP A 48 -14.76 -4.21 -9.34
C ASP A 48 -15.39 -5.60 -9.25
N ARG A 49 -14.67 -6.65 -9.69
CA ARG A 49 -15.12 -8.03 -9.56
C ARG A 49 -15.40 -8.43 -8.11
N LEU A 50 -14.55 -8.02 -7.17
CA LEU A 50 -14.73 -8.33 -5.74
C LEU A 50 -15.95 -7.59 -5.17
N ILE A 51 -16.19 -6.35 -5.62
CA ILE A 51 -17.36 -5.56 -5.24
C ILE A 51 -18.63 -6.21 -5.80
N ASP A 52 -18.65 -6.53 -7.09
CA ASP A 52 -19.80 -7.15 -7.76
C ASP A 52 -20.17 -8.50 -7.12
N ALA A 53 -19.17 -9.31 -6.76
CA ALA A 53 -19.37 -10.58 -6.06
C ALA A 53 -20.00 -10.42 -4.66
N LYS A 54 -19.90 -9.24 -4.05
CA LYS A 54 -20.43 -8.95 -2.71
C LYS A 54 -21.76 -8.21 -2.72
N ILE A 55 -22.03 -7.39 -3.74
CA ILE A 55 -23.27 -6.61 -3.86
C ILE A 55 -24.48 -7.53 -4.08
N GLY A 56 -24.33 -8.62 -4.83
CA GLY A 56 -25.42 -9.56 -5.09
C GLY A 56 -26.63 -8.86 -5.73
N GLU A 57 -27.81 -9.00 -5.13
CA GLU A 57 -29.08 -8.39 -5.59
C GLU A 57 -29.36 -7.02 -4.96
N ALA A 58 -28.42 -6.44 -4.21
CA ALA A 58 -28.63 -5.14 -3.59
C ALA A 58 -28.85 -4.05 -4.64
N GLN A 59 -29.78 -3.13 -4.37
CA GLN A 59 -30.06 -2.02 -5.27
C GLN A 59 -28.92 -1.01 -5.24
N VAL A 60 -28.17 -0.92 -6.34
CA VAL A 60 -27.09 0.05 -6.51
C VAL A 60 -27.62 1.34 -7.12
N ALA A 61 -27.09 2.48 -6.66
CA ALA A 61 -27.41 3.78 -7.25
C ALA A 61 -26.97 3.82 -8.74
N PRO A 62 -27.67 4.60 -9.60
CA PRO A 62 -27.24 4.79 -10.97
C PRO A 62 -25.85 5.47 -11.03
N ALA A 63 -25.15 5.26 -12.14
CA ALA A 63 -23.89 5.93 -12.40
C ALA A 63 -24.08 7.46 -12.40
N ALA A 64 -23.15 8.17 -11.76
CA ALA A 64 -23.18 9.63 -11.68
C ALA A 64 -23.13 10.26 -13.08
N ASP A 65 -23.98 11.26 -13.29
CA ASP A 65 -23.92 12.09 -14.49
C ASP A 65 -22.63 12.93 -14.51
N ASP A 66 -22.40 13.65 -15.61
CA ASP A 66 -21.16 14.43 -15.78
C ASP A 66 -21.01 15.57 -14.77
N ALA A 67 -22.10 16.21 -14.35
CA ALA A 67 -22.06 17.31 -13.41
C ALA A 67 -21.79 16.81 -11.98
N GLU A 68 -22.46 15.73 -11.59
CA GLU A 68 -22.21 15.04 -10.33
C GLU A 68 -20.79 14.49 -10.27
N PHE A 69 -20.34 13.81 -11.32
CA PHE A 69 -18.98 13.27 -11.42
C PHE A 69 -17.94 14.37 -11.27
N LEU A 70 -18.05 15.46 -12.05
CA LEU A 70 -17.11 16.57 -12.00
C LEU A 70 -17.05 17.17 -10.59
N ARG A 71 -18.20 17.37 -9.94
CA ARG A 71 -18.22 17.93 -8.58
C ARG A 71 -17.56 16.99 -7.58
N ARG A 72 -17.88 15.69 -7.61
CA ARG A 72 -17.35 14.70 -6.65
C ARG A 72 -15.83 14.56 -6.81
N VAL A 73 -15.35 14.33 -8.03
CA VAL A 73 -13.91 14.12 -8.27
C VAL A 73 -13.07 15.34 -7.89
N MET A 74 -13.59 16.56 -8.10
CA MET A 74 -12.89 17.79 -7.69
C MET A 74 -12.82 17.94 -6.17
N LEU A 75 -13.88 17.59 -5.44
CA LEU A 75 -13.86 17.62 -3.97
C LEU A 75 -12.97 16.51 -3.40
N ASP A 76 -13.01 15.33 -4.01
CA ASP A 76 -12.27 14.16 -3.54
C ASP A 76 -10.78 14.31 -3.78
N LEU A 77 -10.38 14.69 -5.00
CA LEU A 77 -8.97 14.75 -5.41
C LEU A 77 -8.34 16.13 -5.24
N ALA A 78 -9.08 17.23 -5.39
CA ALA A 78 -8.53 18.59 -5.28
C ALA A 78 -8.98 19.35 -4.02
N GLY A 79 -9.97 18.86 -3.28
CA GLY A 79 -10.47 19.53 -2.07
C GLY A 79 -11.23 20.83 -2.31
N ARG A 80 -11.62 21.11 -3.56
CA ARG A 80 -12.31 22.35 -3.95
C ARG A 80 -13.34 22.09 -5.03
N ILE A 81 -14.24 23.05 -5.22
CA ILE A 81 -15.16 23.02 -6.37
C ILE A 81 -14.42 23.33 -7.68
N PRO A 82 -14.94 22.89 -8.84
CA PRO A 82 -14.36 23.27 -10.13
C PRO A 82 -14.46 24.78 -10.35
N THR A 83 -13.41 25.35 -10.94
CA THR A 83 -13.47 26.70 -11.49
C THR A 83 -14.38 26.72 -12.72
N SER A 84 -14.89 27.90 -13.07
CA SER A 84 -15.73 28.07 -14.27
C SER A 84 -15.03 27.60 -15.55
N ARG A 85 -13.70 27.77 -15.64
CA ARG A 85 -12.90 27.32 -16.78
C ARG A 85 -12.77 25.79 -16.84
N GLU A 86 -12.48 25.15 -15.72
CA GLU A 86 -12.38 23.68 -15.64
C GLU A 86 -13.73 23.04 -16.00
N ALA A 87 -14.83 23.59 -15.47
CA ALA A 87 -16.18 23.09 -15.75
C ALA A 87 -16.54 23.21 -17.24
N ARG A 88 -16.34 24.38 -17.85
CA ARG A 88 -16.59 24.57 -19.29
C ARG A 88 -15.77 23.59 -20.12
N ARG A 89 -14.47 23.47 -19.85
CA ARG A 89 -13.59 22.53 -20.54
C ARG A 89 -14.11 21.09 -20.46
N PHE A 90 -14.55 20.65 -19.29
CA PHE A 90 -15.04 19.27 -19.10
C PHE A 90 -16.39 19.02 -19.79
N PHE A 91 -17.30 20.00 -19.80
CA PHE A 91 -18.60 19.86 -20.46
C PHE A 91 -18.51 20.01 -21.98
N ASP A 92 -17.58 20.81 -22.49
CA ASP A 92 -17.34 20.98 -23.92
C ASP A 92 -16.61 19.76 -24.52
N ASP A 93 -15.83 19.04 -23.72
CA ASP A 93 -15.22 17.76 -24.13
C ASP A 93 -16.27 16.65 -24.27
N LYS A 94 -16.38 16.10 -25.48
CA LYS A 94 -17.30 15.00 -25.85
C LYS A 94 -16.58 13.67 -26.06
N THR A 95 -15.29 13.59 -25.77
CA THR A 95 -14.53 12.35 -25.88
C THR A 95 -14.96 11.34 -24.81
N ALA A 96 -14.99 10.05 -25.19
CA ALA A 96 -15.35 8.98 -24.26
C ALA A 96 -14.37 8.87 -23.06
N GLY A 97 -13.13 9.33 -23.21
CA GLY A 97 -12.07 9.24 -22.19
C GLY A 97 -11.95 10.46 -21.27
N LYS A 98 -12.80 11.49 -21.40
CA LYS A 98 -12.62 12.76 -20.67
C LYS A 98 -12.57 12.64 -19.15
N ARG A 99 -13.27 11.65 -18.58
CA ARG A 99 -13.28 11.38 -17.12
C ARG A 99 -11.91 10.89 -16.65
N GLN A 100 -11.30 9.96 -17.39
CA GLN A 100 -9.97 9.45 -17.10
C GLN A 100 -8.93 10.57 -17.21
N VAL A 101 -8.98 11.34 -18.32
CA VAL A 101 -8.07 12.48 -18.53
C VAL A 101 -8.17 13.50 -17.40
N LEU A 102 -9.39 13.79 -16.92
CA LEU A 102 -9.58 14.67 -15.77
C LEU A 102 -8.95 14.08 -14.51
N ILE A 103 -9.24 12.81 -14.18
CA ILE A 103 -8.67 12.13 -13.00
C ILE A 103 -7.14 12.18 -13.04
N ASP A 104 -6.53 11.81 -14.17
CA ASP A 104 -5.07 11.82 -14.33
C ASP A 104 -4.50 13.22 -14.13
N SER A 105 -5.17 14.26 -14.65
CA SER A 105 -4.75 15.64 -14.46
C SER A 105 -4.86 16.13 -13.01
N LEU A 106 -5.84 15.63 -12.25
CA LEU A 106 -6.03 15.97 -10.84
C LEU A 106 -4.99 15.27 -9.96
N LEU A 107 -4.76 13.98 -10.20
CA LEU A 107 -3.75 13.20 -9.49
C LEU A 107 -2.33 13.76 -9.71
N ALA A 108 -2.05 14.28 -10.90
CA ALA A 108 -0.77 14.94 -11.22
C ALA A 108 -0.69 16.40 -10.72
N GLY A 109 -1.78 16.98 -10.22
CA GLY A 109 -1.86 18.38 -9.81
C GLY A 109 -1.41 18.65 -8.38
N ASP A 110 -1.04 19.90 -8.08
CA ASP A 110 -0.57 20.33 -6.76
C ASP A 110 -1.65 20.27 -5.66
N ASP A 111 -2.93 20.28 -6.06
CA ASP A 111 -4.06 20.19 -5.14
C ASP A 111 -4.16 18.78 -4.52
N TYR A 112 -3.76 17.72 -5.24
CA TYR A 112 -3.91 16.34 -4.78
C TYR A 112 -3.09 16.01 -3.53
N PRO A 113 -1.77 16.29 -3.47
CA PRO A 113 -0.99 16.03 -2.27
C PRO A 113 -1.46 16.84 -1.06
N ARG A 114 -2.02 18.05 -1.29
CA ARG A 114 -2.62 18.87 -0.22
C ARG A 114 -3.89 18.19 0.31
N ARG A 115 -4.80 17.83 -0.57
CA ARG A 115 -6.09 17.24 -0.21
C ARG A 115 -5.91 15.91 0.52
N MET A 116 -5.05 15.04 0.01
CA MET A 116 -4.79 13.75 0.65
C MET A 116 -4.09 13.90 1.99
N GLN A 117 -3.16 14.85 2.11
CA GLN A 117 -2.54 15.17 3.41
C GLN A 117 -3.58 15.62 4.45
N GLU A 118 -4.57 16.42 4.08
CA GLU A 118 -5.64 16.84 5.00
C GLU A 118 -6.55 15.67 5.39
N LEU A 119 -6.97 14.87 4.41
CA LEU A 119 -7.82 13.69 4.64
C LEU A 119 -7.14 12.69 5.58
N PHE A 120 -5.89 12.33 5.28
CA PHE A 120 -5.14 11.35 6.08
C PHE A 120 -4.70 11.91 7.41
N HIS A 121 -4.49 13.23 7.56
CA HIS A 121 -4.30 13.81 8.88
C HIS A 121 -5.53 13.56 9.76
N VAL A 122 -6.74 13.87 9.27
CA VAL A 122 -7.98 13.67 10.05
C VAL A 122 -8.15 12.20 10.42
N MET A 123 -7.99 11.30 9.45
CA MET A 123 -8.15 9.85 9.63
C MET A 123 -7.11 9.27 10.60
N LEU A 124 -5.84 9.63 10.44
CA LEU A 124 -4.73 9.02 11.18
C LEU A 124 -4.40 9.73 12.49
N MET A 125 -4.84 10.97 12.72
CA MET A 125 -4.53 11.69 13.96
C MET A 125 -5.73 11.82 14.90
N GLU A 126 -6.97 11.65 14.44
CA GLU A 126 -8.16 11.65 15.30
C GLU A 126 -8.19 12.81 16.32
N ARG A 127 -7.77 14.01 15.90
CA ARG A 127 -7.67 15.24 16.71
C ARG A 127 -6.59 15.23 17.82
N ARG A 128 -5.54 14.41 17.68
CA ARG A 128 -4.38 14.38 18.61
C ARG A 128 -3.36 15.53 18.41
N GLY A 129 -3.74 16.58 17.68
CA GLY A 129 -2.94 17.79 17.50
C GLY A 129 -2.18 17.85 16.17
N GLU A 130 -1.54 18.99 15.95
CA GLU A 130 -0.86 19.35 14.70
C GLU A 130 0.66 19.36 14.87
N HIS A 131 1.39 18.95 13.82
CA HIS A 131 2.84 19.03 13.82
C HIS A 131 3.39 19.33 12.42
N PRO A 132 4.25 20.35 12.23
CA PRO A 132 4.74 20.73 10.90
C PRO A 132 5.45 19.61 10.14
N GLU A 133 6.26 18.80 10.83
CA GLU A 133 6.96 17.67 10.17
C GLU A 133 5.99 16.55 9.77
N TRP A 134 4.89 16.36 10.50
CA TRP A 134 3.85 15.40 10.11
C TRP A 134 3.16 15.85 8.83
N THR A 135 2.79 17.13 8.75
CA THR A 135 2.22 17.74 7.56
C THR A 135 3.16 17.63 6.35
N LYS A 136 4.47 17.86 6.56
CA LYS A 136 5.49 17.68 5.51
C LYS A 136 5.58 16.23 5.03
N PHE A 137 5.63 15.27 5.97
CA PHE A 137 5.68 13.84 5.66
C PHE A 137 4.48 13.41 4.81
N LEU A 138 3.26 13.71 5.22
CA LEU A 138 2.06 13.33 4.44
C LEU A 138 2.06 13.99 3.06
N ARG A 139 2.41 15.29 3.00
CA ARG A 139 2.46 16.01 1.72
C ARG A 139 3.50 15.42 0.77
N TYR A 140 4.66 15.01 1.28
CA TYR A 140 5.68 14.28 0.53
C TYR A 140 5.15 12.92 0.07
N ALA A 141 4.56 12.13 0.97
CA ALA A 141 4.09 10.78 0.67
C ALA A 141 3.06 10.77 -0.48
N PHE A 142 2.12 11.71 -0.49
CA PHE A 142 1.13 11.79 -1.58
C PHE A 142 1.67 12.43 -2.86
N ARG A 143 2.65 13.35 -2.78
CA ARG A 143 3.29 13.91 -3.97
C ARG A 143 4.10 12.86 -4.72
N GLU A 144 4.86 12.05 -3.99
CA GLU A 144 5.68 10.99 -4.57
C GLU A 144 4.89 9.70 -4.83
N ASN A 145 3.59 9.70 -4.56
CA ASN A 145 2.71 8.53 -4.65
C ASN A 145 3.32 7.30 -3.95
N LEU A 146 3.76 7.50 -2.70
CA LEU A 146 4.43 6.47 -1.92
C LEU A 146 3.49 5.27 -1.72
N PRO A 147 3.93 4.03 -2.02
CA PRO A 147 3.11 2.85 -1.78
C PRO A 147 2.65 2.75 -0.32
N TRP A 148 1.41 2.29 -0.13
CA TRP A 148 0.80 2.20 1.20
C TRP A 148 1.64 1.39 2.19
N ASP A 149 2.26 0.29 1.75
CA ASP A 149 3.14 -0.54 2.59
C ASP A 149 4.35 0.23 3.13
N ARG A 150 4.90 1.15 2.33
CA ARG A 150 6.02 2.01 2.74
C ARG A 150 5.56 3.08 3.71
N MET A 151 4.38 3.66 3.48
CA MET A 151 3.80 4.65 4.39
C MET A 151 3.46 4.01 5.75
N ALA A 152 2.78 2.85 5.75
CA ALA A 152 2.48 2.09 6.96
C ALA A 152 3.75 1.69 7.73
N ARG A 153 4.80 1.23 7.04
CA ARG A 153 6.09 0.94 7.66
C ARG A 153 6.73 2.18 8.29
N ALA A 154 6.66 3.35 7.63
CA ALA A 154 7.17 4.58 8.20
C ALA A 154 6.39 5.01 9.45
N LEU A 155 5.08 4.77 9.52
CA LEU A 155 4.27 5.05 10.71
C LEU A 155 4.65 4.14 11.89
N LEU A 156 4.89 2.85 11.64
CA LEU A 156 5.20 1.86 12.68
C LEU A 156 6.69 1.82 13.07
N SER A 157 7.58 2.17 12.15
CA SER A 157 9.02 2.20 12.34
C SER A 157 9.60 3.47 11.70
N PRO A 158 9.47 4.62 12.36
CA PRO A 158 9.93 5.90 11.85
C PRO A 158 11.45 5.93 11.64
N GLN A 159 11.88 6.45 10.51
CA GLN A 159 13.30 6.57 10.17
C GLN A 159 13.79 7.99 10.47
N ALA A 160 14.40 8.18 11.64
CA ALA A 160 14.84 9.51 12.09
C ALA A 160 15.89 10.18 11.17
N GLY A 161 16.68 9.38 10.45
CA GLY A 161 17.72 9.86 9.53
C GLY A 161 17.21 10.25 8.13
N ASP A 162 15.95 9.97 7.80
CA ASP A 162 15.35 10.34 6.51
C ASP A 162 14.53 11.61 6.69
N GLU A 163 14.97 12.73 6.11
CA GLU A 163 14.29 14.02 6.27
C GLU A 163 12.86 14.03 5.74
N ASN A 164 12.55 13.22 4.71
CA ASN A 164 11.21 13.15 4.13
C ASN A 164 10.28 12.28 4.97
N LEU A 165 10.82 11.24 5.63
CA LEU A 165 10.03 10.28 6.40
C LEU A 165 10.00 10.55 7.90
N ARG A 166 10.96 11.28 8.48
CA ARG A 166 11.06 11.48 9.94
C ARG A 166 9.78 12.01 10.61
N GLY A 167 8.99 12.79 9.87
CA GLY A 167 7.71 13.32 10.33
C GLY A 167 6.67 12.25 10.69
N SER A 168 6.82 11.02 10.16
CA SER A 168 5.96 9.88 10.49
C SER A 168 6.02 9.51 11.97
N ALA A 169 7.10 9.83 12.67
CA ALA A 169 7.26 9.56 14.10
C ALA A 169 6.17 10.20 14.97
N TYR A 170 5.61 11.31 14.50
CA TYR A 170 4.53 12.02 15.19
C TYR A 170 3.30 11.13 15.43
N PHE A 171 3.01 10.19 14.52
CA PHE A 171 1.90 9.25 14.64
C PHE A 171 1.96 8.44 15.94
N LEU A 172 3.15 7.93 16.29
CA LEU A 172 3.38 7.15 17.51
C LEU A 172 3.49 8.07 18.74
N THR A 173 4.27 9.16 18.64
CA THR A 173 4.54 10.01 19.80
C THR A 173 3.28 10.72 20.31
N ALA A 174 2.40 11.17 19.42
CA ALA A 174 1.12 11.78 19.79
C ALA A 174 0.12 10.80 20.44
N ARG A 175 0.34 9.49 20.27
CA ARG A 175 -0.46 8.42 20.90
C ARG A 175 0.11 7.97 22.24
N LEU A 176 1.44 8.08 22.40
CA LEU A 176 2.11 7.79 23.66
C LEU A 176 1.85 8.88 24.70
N THR A 177 1.58 10.12 24.27
CA THR A 177 1.15 11.21 25.15
C THR A 177 -0.30 11.03 25.60
N LYS A 178 -0.54 11.03 26.91
CA LYS A 178 -1.89 11.07 27.49
C LYS A 178 -1.92 12.02 28.68
N GLU A 179 -2.78 13.03 28.60
CA GLU A 179 -3.16 13.81 29.79
C GLU A 179 -3.97 12.92 30.74
N GLY A 180 -3.49 12.74 31.98
CA GLY A 180 -4.18 11.95 33.00
C GLY A 180 -3.91 10.43 32.99
N ALA A 181 -2.87 9.94 32.28
CA ALA A 181 -2.42 8.56 32.47
C ALA A 181 -1.78 8.35 33.86
N MET A 182 -1.98 7.15 34.41
CA MET A 182 -1.25 6.68 35.60
C MET A 182 0.24 6.37 35.33
N ALA A 183 0.66 6.41 34.06
CA ALA A 183 2.01 6.13 33.59
C ALA A 183 2.51 7.24 32.67
N ALA A 184 3.83 7.39 32.55
CA ALA A 184 4.45 8.40 31.69
C ALA A 184 4.14 8.25 30.20
N VAL A 185 3.73 7.04 29.76
CA VAL A 185 3.40 6.70 28.36
C VAL A 185 2.21 5.74 28.29
N ASP A 186 1.32 5.93 27.31
CA ASP A 186 0.12 5.09 27.10
C ASP A 186 0.38 3.97 26.08
N VAL A 187 1.23 2.99 26.44
CA VAL A 187 1.54 1.84 25.57
C VAL A 187 0.29 1.02 25.21
N PRO A 188 -0.64 0.70 26.14
CA PRO A 188 -1.86 -0.02 25.78
C PRO A 188 -2.75 0.76 24.80
N GLY A 189 -2.88 2.08 24.99
CA GLY A 189 -3.60 2.94 24.05
C GLY A 189 -2.96 2.97 22.66
N LEU A 190 -1.62 2.97 22.59
CA LEU A 190 -0.90 2.85 21.33
C LEU A 190 -1.19 1.51 20.63
N THR A 191 -1.09 0.38 21.35
CA THR A 191 -1.36 -0.95 20.79
C THR A 191 -2.78 -1.05 20.24
N ARG A 192 -3.78 -0.55 20.98
CA ARG A 192 -5.17 -0.47 20.53
C ARG A 192 -5.31 0.34 19.23
N ASP A 193 -4.75 1.54 19.20
CA ASP A 193 -4.90 2.45 18.05
C ASP A 193 -4.17 1.92 16.81
N VAL A 194 -2.97 1.35 16.97
CA VAL A 194 -2.23 0.70 15.87
C VAL A 194 -2.97 -0.53 15.35
N GLY A 195 -3.49 -1.37 16.24
CA GLY A 195 -4.29 -2.54 15.88
C GLY A 195 -5.46 -2.14 14.97
N ARG A 196 -6.24 -1.14 15.40
CA ARG A 196 -7.42 -0.68 14.66
C ARG A 196 -7.07 0.03 13.36
N LEU A 197 -6.11 0.96 13.38
CA LEU A 197 -5.83 1.84 12.23
C LEU A 197 -4.96 1.19 11.16
N ILE A 198 -4.11 0.22 11.51
CA ILE A 198 -3.16 -0.39 10.56
C ILE A 198 -3.45 -1.86 10.31
N ALA A 199 -3.73 -2.64 11.35
CA ALA A 199 -3.91 -4.09 11.23
C ALA A 199 -5.37 -4.53 11.04
N GLY A 200 -6.33 -3.61 11.18
CA GLY A 200 -7.77 -3.92 11.05
C GLY A 200 -8.30 -4.79 12.18
N VAL A 201 -7.65 -4.78 13.36
CA VAL A 201 -8.03 -5.58 14.53
C VAL A 201 -8.39 -4.66 15.70
N ASP A 202 -9.51 -4.91 16.36
CA ASP A 202 -9.90 -4.14 17.54
C ASP A 202 -9.43 -4.85 18.82
N LEU A 203 -8.43 -4.26 19.47
CA LEU A 203 -7.84 -4.75 20.73
C LEU A 203 -8.36 -3.97 21.95
N GLY A 204 -9.39 -3.14 21.80
CA GLY A 204 -9.90 -2.29 22.89
C GLY A 204 -10.37 -3.08 24.10
N CYS A 205 -11.15 -4.14 23.90
CA CYS A 205 -11.59 -5.02 24.99
C CYS A 205 -10.44 -5.81 25.61
N ALA A 206 -9.51 -6.28 24.76
CA ALA A 206 -8.30 -7.01 25.14
C ALA A 206 -7.33 -6.20 26.01
N GLN A 207 -7.57 -4.90 26.21
CA GLN A 207 -6.75 -4.07 27.09
C GLN A 207 -6.88 -4.43 28.58
N CYS A 208 -8.05 -4.90 29.00
CA CYS A 208 -8.39 -5.12 30.41
C CYS A 208 -8.87 -6.54 30.73
N HIS A 209 -9.22 -7.32 29.70
CA HIS A 209 -9.69 -8.70 29.81
C HIS A 209 -9.63 -9.37 28.43
N ASP A 210 -9.66 -10.70 28.36
CA ASP A 210 -9.80 -11.42 27.09
C ASP A 210 -11.00 -10.91 26.27
N HIS A 211 -10.85 -10.79 24.95
CA HIS A 211 -11.91 -10.27 24.09
C HIS A 211 -13.16 -11.16 24.13
N VAL A 212 -14.35 -10.54 24.26
CA VAL A 212 -15.60 -11.26 24.54
C VAL A 212 -16.10 -12.17 23.42
N SER A 213 -15.72 -11.90 22.18
CA SER A 213 -16.20 -12.63 20.99
C SER A 213 -15.09 -13.13 20.07
N ILE A 214 -13.82 -12.88 20.40
CA ILE A 214 -12.67 -13.29 19.59
C ILE A 214 -11.72 -14.04 20.52
N GLU A 215 -11.75 -15.37 20.44
CA GLU A 215 -11.07 -16.25 21.41
C GLU A 215 -9.56 -16.04 21.46
N ASP A 216 -8.95 -15.68 20.32
CA ASP A 216 -7.50 -15.49 20.17
C ASP A 216 -6.98 -14.17 20.78
N TYR A 217 -7.85 -13.22 21.11
CA TYR A 217 -7.43 -11.91 21.63
C TYR A 217 -7.41 -11.94 23.16
N LYS A 218 -6.20 -12.03 23.71
CA LYS A 218 -5.92 -12.14 25.16
C LYS A 218 -5.37 -10.83 25.74
N GLN A 219 -5.57 -10.64 27.04
CA GLN A 219 -5.00 -9.51 27.79
C GLN A 219 -3.48 -9.63 27.97
#